data_AF-A0A965XX50-F1
#
_entry.id   AF-A0A965XX50-F1
#
_cell.length_a   1.000
_cell.length_b   1.000
_cell.length_c   1.000
_cell.angle_alpha   90.00
_cell.angle_beta   90.00
_cell.angle_gamma   90.00
#
_symmetry.space_group_name_H-M   'P 1'
#
loop_
_entity.id
_entity.type
_entity.pdbx_description
1 polymer ?
#
loop_
_entity_poly.entity_id
_entity_poly.type
_entity_poly.pdbx_seq_one_letter_code
_entity_poly.pdbx_strand_id
1 'polypeptide(L)'
;EYSEGCLSIPDIHADVQRPKKIKIKYVNDSFQEVTEEFDNFACRMVQHEMDHLDGILFTDRTAPIRKKMLQSKLNGIKAGKVRTSYKVARL
;
A
#
# COMPACT_ATOMS: atom_id res chain seq x y z
N GLU A 1 3.24 -15.30 -4.76
CA GLU A 1 2.46 -14.05 -4.57
C GLU A 1 2.60 -13.65 -3.11
N TYR A 2 2.63 -12.36 -2.81
CA TYR A 2 2.74 -11.88 -1.42
C TYR A 2 1.50 -11.10 -1.06
N SER A 3 1.02 -11.34 0.15
CA SER A 3 -0.06 -10.58 0.76
C SER A 3 0.47 -9.21 1.21
N GLU A 4 -0.22 -8.14 0.81
CA GLU A 4 0.04 -6.77 1.27
C GLU A 4 -0.97 -6.38 2.36
N GLY A 5 -0.50 -5.55 3.29
CA GLY A 5 -1.32 -4.79 4.23
C GLY A 5 -0.86 -3.33 4.25
N CYS A 6 -1.62 -2.46 4.88
CA CYS A 6 -1.29 -1.04 5.01
C CYS A 6 -1.70 -0.52 6.38
N LEU A 7 -0.88 0.33 7.01
CA LEU A 7 -1.23 0.98 8.27
C LEU A 7 -2.47 1.89 8.16
N SER A 8 -2.73 2.43 6.96
CA SER A 8 -3.95 3.20 6.67
C SER A 8 -5.20 2.33 6.54
N ILE A 9 -5.05 1.03 6.31
CA ILE A 9 -6.14 0.06 6.11
C ILE A 9 -5.95 -1.11 7.09
N PRO A 10 -6.17 -0.88 8.40
CA PRO A 10 -5.92 -1.84 9.46
C PRO A 10 -6.69 -3.17 9.29
N ASP A 11 -6.05 -4.26 9.72
CA ASP A 11 -6.61 -5.62 9.77
C ASP A 11 -7.09 -6.19 8.42
N ILE A 12 -6.69 -5.57 7.30
CA ILE A 12 -6.98 -6.05 5.95
C ILE A 12 -5.68 -6.44 5.26
N HIS A 13 -5.71 -7.65 4.70
CA HIS A 13 -4.63 -8.19 3.89
C HIS A 13 -5.20 -8.78 2.60
N ALA A 14 -4.48 -8.60 1.51
CA ALA A 14 -4.85 -9.15 0.21
C ALA A 14 -3.63 -9.39 -0.67
N ASP A 15 -3.72 -10.41 -1.52
CA ASP A 15 -2.69 -10.67 -2.52
C ASP A 15 -2.72 -9.60 -3.61
N VAL A 16 -1.54 -9.05 -3.90
CA VAL A 16 -1.35 -8.02 -4.92
C VAL A 16 -0.24 -8.46 -5.87
N GLN A 17 -0.51 -8.36 -7.17
CA GLN A 17 0.50 -8.62 -8.19
C GLN A 17 1.34 -7.36 -8.40
N ARG A 18 2.67 -7.53 -8.36
CA ARG A 18 3.66 -6.45 -8.55
C ARG A 18 4.78 -6.95 -9.46
N PRO A 19 5.34 -6.08 -10.32
CA PRO A 19 6.68 -6.26 -10.88
C PRO A 19 7.69 -6.72 -9.82
N LYS A 20 8.56 -7.66 -10.20
CA LYS A 20 9.60 -8.22 -9.29
C LYS A 20 10.85 -7.36 -9.19
N LYS A 21 11.03 -6.41 -10.10
CA LYS A 21 12.15 -5.47 -10.15
C LYS A 21 11.67 -4.14 -10.70
N ILE A 22 12.18 -3.03 -10.15
CA ILE A 22 11.93 -1.66 -10.61
C ILE A 22 13.24 -0.89 -10.61
N LYS A 23 13.31 0.16 -11.42
CA LYS A 23 14.34 1.19 -11.36
C LYS A 23 13.66 2.51 -11.08
N ILE A 24 14.05 3.20 -10.02
CA ILE A 24 13.44 4.48 -9.65
C ILE A 24 14.49 5.59 -9.66
N LYS A 25 14.04 6.81 -9.94
CA LYS A 25 14.80 8.04 -9.76
C LYS A 25 14.08 8.90 -8.71
N TYR A 26 14.80 9.35 -7.70
CA TYR A 26 14.26 10.18 -6.62
C TYR A 26 15.33 11.12 -6.06
N VAL A 27 14.91 12.02 -5.17
CA VAL A 27 15.80 12.91 -4.43
C VAL A 27 15.89 12.42 -2.99
N ASN A 28 17.10 12.18 -2.50
CA ASN A 28 17.31 11.71 -1.13
C ASN A 28 17.20 12.85 -0.09
N ASP A 29 17.36 12.51 1.18
CA ASP A 29 17.34 13.44 2.32
C ASP A 29 18.42 14.54 2.25
N SER A 30 19.50 14.28 1.51
CA SER A 30 20.60 15.22 1.25
C SER A 30 20.37 16.08 0.00
N PHE A 31 19.16 16.06 -0.58
CA PHE A 31 18.79 16.78 -1.81
C PHE A 31 19.60 16.40 -3.05
N GLN A 32 20.10 15.16 -3.11
CA GLN A 32 20.85 14.64 -4.25
C GLN A 32 19.96 13.72 -5.09
N GLU A 33 20.07 13.82 -6.42
CA GLU A 33 19.41 12.88 -7.32
C GLU A 33 20.07 11.50 -7.25
N VAL A 34 19.25 10.48 -6.99
CA VAL A 34 19.68 9.09 -6.93
C VAL A 34 18.87 8.28 -7.93
N THR A 35 19.52 7.32 -8.58
CA THR A 35 18.84 6.31 -9.40
C THR A 35 19.30 4.93 -8.94
N GLU A 36 18.36 4.11 -8.49
CA GLU A 36 18.65 2.78 -7.96
C GLU A 36 17.63 1.75 -8.42
N GLU A 37 18.04 0.49 -8.35
CA GLU A 37 17.21 -0.66 -8.69
C GLU A 37 16.84 -1.43 -7.44
N PHE A 38 15.55 -1.71 -7.29
CA PHE A 38 15.03 -2.55 -6.22
C PHE A 38 14.48 -3.85 -6.79
N ASP A 39 14.63 -4.93 -6.05
CA ASP A 39 14.05 -6.23 -6.37
C ASP A 39 13.26 -6.82 -5.18
N ASN A 40 12.57 -7.93 -5.46
CA ASN A 40 11.89 -8.76 -4.47
C ASN A 40 10.97 -7.96 -3.53
N PHE A 41 11.25 -8.00 -2.23
CA PHE A 41 10.41 -7.37 -1.20
C PHE A 41 10.55 -5.84 -1.20
N ALA A 42 11.77 -5.32 -1.36
CA ALA A 42 12.02 -3.88 -1.40
C ALA A 42 11.31 -3.22 -2.60
N CYS A 43 11.36 -3.88 -3.76
CA CYS A 43 10.62 -3.47 -4.96
C CYS A 43 9.13 -3.32 -4.69
N ARG A 44 8.53 -4.24 -3.92
CA ARG A 44 7.11 -4.18 -3.55
C ARG A 44 6.81 -3.04 -2.58
N MET A 45 7.62 -2.87 -1.54
CA MET A 45 7.44 -1.78 -0.57
C MET A 45 7.48 -0.43 -1.26
N VAL A 46 8.47 -0.20 -2.12
CA VAL A 46 8.59 1.06 -2.88
C VAL A 46 7.36 1.29 -3.75
N GLN A 47 6.89 0.28 -4.48
CA GLN A 47 5.67 0.41 -5.29
C GLN A 47 4.41 0.68 -4.45
N HIS A 48 4.31 0.11 -3.25
CA HIS A 48 3.20 0.38 -2.34
C HIS A 48 3.19 1.83 -1.89
N GLU A 49 4.34 2.36 -1.48
CA GLU A 49 4.42 3.76 -1.03
C GLU A 49 4.26 4.75 -2.19
N MET A 50 4.74 4.40 -3.38
CA MET A 50 4.50 5.20 -4.59
C MET A 50 3.02 5.29 -4.95
N ASP A 51 2.26 4.21 -4.82
CA ASP A 51 0.81 4.24 -5.09
C ASP A 51 0.08 5.27 -4.22
N HIS A 52 0.50 5.46 -2.96
CA HIS A 52 -0.09 6.48 -2.08
C HIS A 52 0.11 7.90 -2.62
N LEU A 53 1.19 8.17 -3.37
CA LEU A 53 1.41 9.48 -4.01
C LEU A 53 0.35 9.76 -5.09
N ASP A 54 -0.17 8.71 -5.71
CA ASP A 54 -1.25 8.76 -6.70
C ASP A 54 -2.65 8.56 -6.07
N GLY A 55 -2.73 8.43 -4.74
CA GLY A 55 -3.98 8.14 -4.03
C GLY A 55 -4.54 6.74 -4.28
N ILE A 56 -3.70 5.80 -4.74
CA ILE A 56 -4.06 4.41 -5.00
C ILE A 56 -3.77 3.57 -3.75
N LEU A 57 -4.73 2.76 -3.30
CA LEU A 57 -4.53 1.83 -2.19
C LEU A 57 -4.22 0.43 -2.73
N PHE A 58 -3.50 -0.40 -1.96
CA PHE A 58 -3.24 -1.79 -2.37
C PHE A 58 -4.54 -2.58 -2.66
N THR A 59 -5.63 -2.26 -1.97
CA THR A 59 -6.96 -2.86 -2.21
C THR A 59 -7.50 -2.58 -3.62
N ASP A 60 -7.09 -1.48 -4.25
CA ASP A 60 -7.47 -1.14 -5.62
C ASP A 60 -6.77 -2.02 -6.66
N ARG A 61 -5.62 -2.60 -6.31
CA ARG A 61 -4.86 -3.53 -7.15
C ARG A 61 -5.24 -5.00 -6.94
N THR A 62 -6.25 -5.28 -6.12
CA THR A 62 -6.78 -6.64 -5.93
C THR A 62 -7.79 -6.99 -7.01
N ALA A 63 -8.07 -8.29 -7.19
CA ALA A 63 -9.11 -8.75 -8.11
C ALA A 63 -10.47 -8.08 -7.78
N PRO A 64 -11.30 -7.72 -8.79
CA PRO A 64 -12.55 -6.98 -8.56
C PRO A 64 -13.50 -7.63 -7.55
N ILE A 65 -13.57 -8.96 -7.54
CA ILE A 65 -14.38 -9.74 -6.58
C ILE A 65 -13.85 -9.55 -5.16
N ARG A 66 -12.54 -9.61 -4.97
CA ARG A 66 -11.89 -9.40 -3.66
C ARG A 66 -12.13 -7.99 -3.16
N LYS A 67 -11.98 -6.98 -4.02
CA LYS A 67 -12.28 -5.58 -3.69
C LYS A 67 -13.73 -5.41 -3.19
N LYS A 68 -14.71 -6.00 -3.88
CA LYS A 68 -16.12 -5.98 -3.46
C LYS A 68 -16.32 -6.63 -2.07
N MET A 69 -15.67 -7.77 -1.81
CA MET A 69 -15.75 -8.44 -0.49
C MET A 69 -15.17 -7.58 0.64
N LEU A 70 -14.15 -6.75 0.35
CA LEU A 70 -13.53 -5.86 1.33
C LEU A 70 -14.35 -4.59 1.59
N GLN A 71 -15.30 -4.23 0.71
CA GLN A 71 -16.00 -2.95 0.75
C GLN A 71 -16.68 -2.65 2.10
N SER A 72 -17.31 -3.66 2.72
CA SER A 72 -17.95 -3.48 4.03
C SER A 72 -16.94 -3.11 5.12
N LYS A 73 -15.78 -3.79 5.15
CA LYS A 73 -14.69 -3.47 6.10
C LYS A 73 -14.09 -2.10 5.82
N LEU A 74 -13.85 -1.76 4.55
CA LEU A 74 -13.33 -0.46 4.14
C LEU A 74 -14.27 0.68 4.55
N ASN A 75 -15.58 0.51 4.37
CA ASN A 75 -16.58 1.47 4.84
C ASN A 75 -16.57 1.61 6.37
N GLY A 76 -16.36 0.51 7.10
CA GLY A 76 -16.19 0.52 8.55
C GLY A 76 -14.97 1.33 9.00
N ILE A 77 -13.83 1.12 8.35
CA ILE A 77 -12.58 1.87 8.59
C ILE A 77 -12.81 3.37 8.31
N LYS A 78 -13.43 3.71 7.17
CA LYS A 78 -13.78 5.09 6.82
C LYS A 78 -14.68 5.76 7.86
N ALA A 79 -15.58 5.01 8.49
CA ALA A 79 -16.44 5.50 9.56
C ALA A 79 -15.77 5.48 10.95
N GLY A 80 -14.45 5.25 11.04
CA GLY A 80 -13.69 5.18 12.29
C GLY A 80 -14.02 3.95 13.15
N LYS A 81 -14.73 2.96 12.62
CA LYS A 81 -15.11 1.72 13.32
C LYS A 81 -13.97 0.71 13.29
N VAL A 82 -12.79 1.12 13.75
CA VAL A 82 -11.60 0.28 13.81
C VAL A 82 -10.97 0.34 15.20
N ARG A 83 -10.49 -0.81 15.68
CA ARG A 83 -9.74 -0.93 16.93
C ARG A 83 -8.32 -1.38 16.62
N THR A 84 -7.36 -0.49 16.77
CA THR A 84 -5.93 -0.75 16.57
C THR A 84 -5.16 -0.46 17.84
N SER A 85 -4.04 -1.13 18.05
CA SER A 85 -3.10 -0.84 19.14
C SER A 85 -2.31 0.46 18.92
N TYR A 86 -2.32 0.98 17.69
CA TYR A 86 -1.64 2.21 17.29
C TYR A 86 -2.64 3.31 16.92
N LYS A 87 -2.17 4.56 16.94
CA LYS A 87 -2.97 5.72 16.55
C LYS A 87 -3.22 5.68 15.03
N VAL A 88 -4.48 5.67 14.64
CA VAL A 88 -4.91 5.85 13.25
C VAL A 88 -5.48 7.26 13.11
N ALA A 89 -5.17 7.93 12.01
CA ALA A 89 -5.77 9.22 11.70
C ALA A 89 -7.30 9.04 11.59
N ARG A 90 -8.05 9.72 12.44
CA ARG A 90 -9.51 9.78 12.32
C ARG A 90 -9.82 10.87 11.29
N LEU A 91 -10.30 10.46 10.12
CA LEU A 91 -10.90 11.38 9.16
C LEU A 91 -12.27 11.82 9.66
#